data_AF-A0A438ANA5-F1
#
_entry.id   AF-A0A438ANA5-F1
#
_cell.length_a   1.000
_cell.length_b   1.000
_cell.length_c   1.000
_cell.angle_alpha   90.00
_cell.angle_beta   90.00
_cell.angle_gamma   90.00
#
_symmetry.space_group_name_H-M   'P 1'
#
loop_
_entity.id
_entity.type
_entity.pdbx_description
1 polymer ?
#
loop_
_entity_poly.entity_id
_entity_poly.type
_entity_poly.pdbx_seq_one_letter_code
_entity_poly.pdbx_strand_id
1 'polypeptide(L)'
;VDVRDVERRAPLRAGNLAYLIYTSGSTGRPKGVAVCHHNVVNLALHVWPVGPAGRMLVHSSIAFDASTHEIWPALLGGGALVVVAGERSDIAQIVRSVEEHCVTAMFLTTPLFDLFADFVDSEVGIDLSSVEQVIAGGAALAREPVDTVVRRYPHLRVINGYGPTETTTFSVTAKISELGFAAVPIGEPAANTRVYVLDGWLRPVPVGVGGELYIAGEQVARGYAGRAGLTAGR
;
A
#
# COMPACT_ATOMS: atom_id res chain seq x y z
N VAL A 1 27.14 1.47 9.81
CA VAL A 1 27.97 0.24 9.81
C VAL A 1 27.01 -0.90 9.61
N ASP A 2 27.08 -1.59 8.47
CA ASP A 2 26.21 -2.73 8.22
C ASP A 2 26.58 -3.89 9.14
N VAL A 3 25.58 -4.48 9.78
CA VAL A 3 25.75 -5.64 10.66
C VAL A 3 26.04 -6.87 9.80
N ARG A 4 27.24 -7.41 9.92
CA ARG A 4 27.67 -8.64 9.23
C ARG A 4 27.04 -9.87 9.86
N ASP A 5 26.95 -10.96 9.12
CA ASP A 5 26.39 -12.23 9.62
C ASP A 5 27.07 -12.72 10.90
N VAL A 6 28.39 -12.54 11.01
CA VAL A 6 29.21 -12.90 12.18
C VAL A 6 28.94 -12.03 13.41
N GLU A 7 28.30 -10.88 13.23
CA GLU A 7 27.95 -9.94 14.32
C GLU A 7 26.54 -10.21 14.86
N ARG A 8 25.78 -11.11 14.22
CA ARG A 8 24.44 -11.48 14.67
C ARG A 8 24.50 -12.41 15.87
N ARG A 9 23.68 -12.12 16.88
CA ARG A 9 23.58 -12.93 18.11
C ARG A 9 22.87 -14.28 17.89
N ALA A 10 22.15 -14.43 16.80
CA ALA A 10 21.40 -15.63 16.44
C ALA A 10 21.10 -15.65 14.93
N PRO A 11 20.77 -16.82 14.35
CA PRO A 11 20.31 -16.92 12.97
C PRO A 11 19.05 -16.09 12.71
N LEU A 12 18.97 -15.44 11.55
CA LEU A 12 17.74 -14.77 11.12
C LEU A 12 16.67 -15.79 10.74
N ARG A 13 15.43 -15.50 11.14
CA ARG A 13 14.22 -16.29 10.89
C ARG A 13 13.15 -15.38 10.32
N ALA A 14 12.20 -15.96 9.57
CA ALA A 14 11.08 -15.22 9.00
C ALA A 14 10.24 -14.47 10.06
N GLY A 15 10.15 -15.03 11.27
CA GLY A 15 9.52 -14.40 12.43
C GLY A 15 10.40 -13.40 13.18
N ASN A 16 11.52 -12.91 12.64
CA ASN A 16 12.23 -11.75 13.18
C ASN A 16 11.62 -10.45 12.65
N LEU A 17 11.80 -9.35 13.38
CA LEU A 17 11.32 -8.04 12.94
C LEU A 17 12.12 -7.57 11.73
N ALA A 18 11.41 -7.12 10.70
CA ALA A 18 11.97 -6.48 9.53
C ALA A 18 12.04 -4.96 9.73
N TYR A 19 11.00 -4.35 10.27
CA TYR A 19 10.95 -2.91 10.50
C TYR A 19 10.02 -2.50 11.65
N LEU A 20 10.16 -1.23 12.04
CA LEU A 20 9.26 -0.51 12.95
C LEU A 20 8.80 0.77 12.27
N ILE A 21 7.48 0.95 12.17
CA ILE A 21 6.89 2.20 11.70
C ILE A 21 6.06 2.81 12.83
N TYR A 22 6.33 4.08 13.12
CA TYR A 22 5.67 4.79 14.21
C TYR A 22 4.45 5.53 13.68
N THR A 23 3.28 5.18 14.22
CA THR A 23 2.02 5.87 13.93
C THR A 23 1.61 6.77 15.10
N SER A 24 0.78 7.78 14.82
CA SER A 24 0.21 8.63 15.85
C SER A 24 -0.62 7.78 16.81
N GLY A 25 -0.26 7.79 18.09
CA GLY A 25 -1.07 7.15 19.13
C GLY A 25 -2.24 8.04 19.51
N SER A 26 -3.41 7.45 19.80
CA SER A 26 -4.57 8.17 20.34
C SER A 26 -4.28 8.86 21.69
N THR A 27 -3.20 8.48 22.37
CA THR A 27 -2.71 9.06 23.62
C THR A 27 -1.63 10.13 23.42
N GLY A 28 -1.36 10.55 22.18
CA GLY A 28 -0.31 11.52 21.83
C GLY A 28 1.11 10.95 21.84
N ARG A 29 1.32 9.72 22.33
CA ARG A 29 2.62 9.03 22.28
C ARG A 29 2.69 8.12 21.05
N PRO A 30 3.68 8.27 20.16
CA PRO A 30 3.84 7.39 19.01
C PRO A 30 3.92 5.92 19.41
N LYS A 31 3.27 5.06 18.62
CA LYS A 31 3.28 3.60 18.80
C LYS A 31 4.02 2.96 17.62
N GLY A 32 5.06 2.19 17.89
CA GLY A 32 5.84 1.51 16.86
C GLY A 32 5.19 0.18 16.49
N VAL A 33 4.64 0.08 15.28
CA VAL A 33 4.11 -1.15 14.72
C VAL A 33 5.29 -2.04 14.31
N ALA A 34 5.35 -3.24 14.87
CA ALA A 34 6.46 -4.18 14.70
C ALA A 34 6.11 -5.24 13.65
N VAL A 35 6.68 -5.10 12.46
CA VAL A 35 6.40 -5.97 11.31
C VAL A 35 7.55 -6.97 11.12
N CYS A 36 7.21 -8.22 10.83
CA CYS A 36 8.16 -9.31 10.64
C CYS A 36 8.55 -9.51 9.17
N HIS A 37 9.65 -10.23 8.93
CA HIS A 37 10.07 -10.57 7.56
C HIS A 37 9.01 -11.34 6.78
N HIS A 38 8.31 -12.30 7.40
CA HIS A 38 7.25 -13.05 6.69
C HIS A 38 6.11 -12.16 6.20
N ASN A 39 5.75 -11.10 6.95
CA ASN A 39 4.73 -10.14 6.51
C ASN A 39 5.18 -9.42 5.23
N VAL A 40 6.43 -8.96 5.19
CA VAL A 40 7.03 -8.29 4.02
C VAL A 40 7.07 -9.22 2.81
N VAL A 41 7.46 -10.48 3.01
CA VAL A 41 7.47 -11.49 1.95
C VAL A 41 6.06 -11.74 1.42
N ASN A 42 5.05 -11.83 2.30
CA ASN A 42 3.66 -11.98 1.87
C ASN A 42 3.19 -10.78 1.04
N LEU A 43 3.48 -9.55 1.48
CA LEU A 43 3.19 -8.33 0.73
C LEU A 43 3.85 -8.37 -0.66
N ALA A 44 5.15 -8.64 -0.72
CA ALA A 44 5.94 -8.53 -1.94
C ALA A 44 5.73 -9.65 -2.95
N LEU A 45 5.49 -10.89 -2.51
CA LEU A 45 5.46 -12.05 -3.42
C LEU A 45 4.06 -12.64 -3.63
N HIS A 46 3.10 -12.32 -2.76
CA HIS A 46 1.76 -12.90 -2.83
C HIS A 46 0.67 -11.85 -3.01
N VAL A 47 0.79 -10.68 -2.37
CA VAL A 47 -0.17 -9.58 -2.53
C VAL A 47 0.16 -8.72 -3.73
N TRP A 48 1.43 -8.36 -3.91
CA TRP A 48 1.86 -7.45 -4.96
C TRP A 48 3.15 -7.88 -5.65
N PRO A 49 3.14 -8.99 -6.41
CA PRO A 49 4.33 -9.41 -7.14
C PRO A 49 4.68 -8.40 -8.25
N VAL A 50 5.94 -7.96 -8.26
CA VAL A 50 6.52 -7.14 -9.34
C VAL A 50 7.60 -7.96 -10.01
N GLY A 51 7.48 -8.22 -11.31
CA GLY A 51 8.47 -9.02 -12.04
C GLY A 51 9.76 -8.24 -12.39
N PRO A 52 10.74 -8.91 -13.03
CA PRO A 52 12.02 -8.28 -13.39
C PRO A 52 11.94 -7.08 -14.36
N ALA A 53 10.87 -7.02 -15.15
CA ALA A 53 10.59 -5.87 -16.02
C ALA A 53 9.92 -4.70 -15.29
N GLY A 54 9.47 -4.91 -14.05
CA GLY A 54 8.72 -3.94 -13.27
C GLY A 54 9.61 -2.81 -12.76
N ARG A 55 9.07 -1.60 -12.79
CA ARG A 55 9.74 -0.37 -12.38
C ARG A 55 8.80 0.37 -11.44
N MET A 56 9.10 0.32 -10.15
CA MET A 56 8.26 0.88 -9.10
C MET A 56 8.70 2.30 -8.76
N LEU A 57 7.76 3.24 -8.78
CA LEU A 57 8.01 4.60 -8.29
C LEU A 57 8.16 4.58 -6.76
N VAL A 58 9.23 5.19 -6.26
CA VAL A 58 9.46 5.39 -4.83
C VAL A 58 9.46 6.89 -4.55
N HIS A 59 8.42 7.37 -3.87
CA HIS A 59 8.29 8.77 -3.48
C HIS A 59 7.76 8.93 -2.06
N SER A 60 7.06 7.92 -1.52
CA SER A 60 6.54 7.93 -0.16
C SER A 60 7.66 8.10 0.87
N SER A 61 7.31 8.66 2.02
CA SER A 61 8.25 8.69 3.15
C SER A 61 8.61 7.29 3.59
N ILE A 62 9.90 7.04 3.80
CA ILE A 62 10.38 5.83 4.49
C ILE A 62 9.84 5.72 5.93
N ALA A 63 9.30 6.80 6.48
CA ALA A 63 8.61 6.82 7.77
C ALA A 63 7.14 6.36 7.68
N PHE A 64 6.57 6.21 6.48
CA PHE A 64 5.24 5.67 6.22
C PHE A 64 5.36 4.27 5.61
N ASP A 65 4.40 3.42 5.92
CA ASP A 65 4.34 2.02 5.47
C ASP A 65 4.10 1.86 3.97
N ALA A 66 3.52 2.86 3.30
CA ALA A 66 3.47 2.95 1.84
C ALA A 66 4.84 2.71 1.18
N SER A 67 5.93 3.22 1.76
CA SER A 67 7.29 2.99 1.23
C SER A 67 7.68 1.51 1.17
N THR A 68 7.13 0.67 2.06
CA THR A 68 7.42 -0.77 2.07
C THR A 68 6.81 -1.47 0.85
N HIS A 69 5.65 -1.00 0.38
CA HIS A 69 5.05 -1.43 -0.88
C HIS A 69 5.82 -0.88 -2.09
N GLU A 70 6.34 0.34 -2.02
CA GLU A 70 7.14 0.91 -3.11
C GLU A 70 8.52 0.22 -3.23
N ILE A 71 9.06 -0.35 -2.15
CA ILE A 71 10.43 -0.90 -2.12
C ILE A 71 10.43 -2.43 -2.33
N TRP A 72 9.75 -3.19 -1.47
CA TRP A 72 9.99 -4.63 -1.35
C TRP A 72 9.47 -5.48 -2.51
N PRO A 73 8.25 -5.24 -3.05
CA PRO A 73 7.78 -5.90 -4.27
C PRO A 73 8.80 -5.92 -5.40
N ALA A 74 9.37 -4.77 -5.75
CA ALA A 74 10.33 -4.66 -6.85
C ALA A 74 11.65 -5.34 -6.50
N LEU A 75 12.24 -5.07 -5.32
CA LEU A 75 13.53 -5.64 -4.96
C LEU A 75 13.49 -7.17 -4.82
N LEU A 76 12.42 -7.73 -4.25
CA LEU A 76 12.30 -9.19 -4.07
C LEU A 76 11.87 -9.90 -5.37
N GLY A 77 11.21 -9.19 -6.29
CA GLY A 77 10.79 -9.74 -7.58
C GLY A 77 11.77 -9.46 -8.74
N GLY A 78 12.89 -8.79 -8.47
CA GLY A 78 13.96 -8.51 -9.44
C GLY A 78 13.74 -7.28 -10.32
N GLY A 79 12.74 -6.45 -9.99
CA GLY A 79 12.47 -5.18 -10.65
C GLY A 79 13.39 -4.04 -10.19
N ALA A 80 13.11 -2.83 -10.70
CA ALA A 80 13.86 -1.62 -10.39
C ALA A 80 13.04 -0.62 -9.56
N LEU A 81 13.74 0.19 -8.77
CA LEU A 81 13.16 1.34 -8.05
C LEU A 81 13.50 2.63 -8.82
N VAL A 82 12.49 3.47 -9.03
CA VAL A 82 12.63 4.82 -9.57
C VAL A 82 12.38 5.80 -8.43
N VAL A 83 13.46 6.34 -7.85
CA VAL A 83 13.38 7.18 -6.64
C VAL A 83 13.24 8.64 -7.02
N VAL A 84 12.15 9.29 -6.58
CA VAL A 84 11.92 10.72 -6.80
C VAL A 84 12.73 11.52 -5.77
N ALA A 85 13.67 12.35 -6.25
CA ALA A 85 14.57 13.11 -5.38
C ALA A 85 14.00 14.47 -4.88
N GLY A 86 12.89 14.95 -5.44
CA GLY A 86 12.32 16.27 -5.11
C GLY A 86 11.11 16.25 -4.17
N GLU A 87 10.27 17.27 -4.28
CA GLU A 87 9.10 17.42 -3.41
C GLU A 87 8.05 16.34 -3.68
N ARG A 88 7.68 15.60 -2.64
CA ARG A 88 6.78 14.44 -2.75
C ARG A 88 5.35 14.77 -3.19
N SER A 89 4.97 16.04 -3.11
CA SER A 89 3.64 16.54 -3.51
C SER A 89 3.65 17.24 -4.87
N ASP A 90 4.80 17.39 -5.53
CA ASP A 90 4.87 17.97 -6.88
C ASP A 90 4.46 16.92 -7.92
N ILE A 91 3.18 16.99 -8.32
CA ILE A 91 2.62 16.05 -9.28
C ILE A 91 3.28 16.13 -10.66
N ALA A 92 3.71 17.32 -11.07
CA ALA A 92 4.37 17.50 -12.36
C ALA A 92 5.76 16.83 -12.34
N GLN A 93 6.48 16.92 -11.22
CA GLN A 93 7.74 16.18 -11.05
C GLN A 93 7.54 14.67 -11.03
N ILE A 94 6.50 14.18 -10.35
CA ILE A 94 6.15 12.76 -10.32
C ILE A 94 5.87 12.25 -11.74
N VAL A 95 5.00 12.93 -12.49
CA VAL A 95 4.63 12.53 -13.85
C VAL A 95 5.86 12.55 -14.78
N ARG A 96 6.70 13.59 -14.73
CA ARG A 96 7.96 13.62 -15.49
C ARG A 96 8.86 12.43 -15.18
N SER A 97 9.00 12.08 -13.90
CA SER A 97 9.82 10.93 -13.46
C SER A 97 9.23 9.61 -13.95
N VAL A 98 7.90 9.50 -13.98
CA VAL A 98 7.18 8.34 -14.51
C VAL A 98 7.46 8.14 -16.00
N GLU A 99 7.40 9.22 -16.79
CA GLU A 99 7.69 9.22 -18.22
C GLU A 99 9.16 8.91 -18.51
N GLU A 100 10.08 9.70 -17.95
CA GLU A 100 11.53 9.62 -18.20
C GLU A 100 12.10 8.24 -17.86
N HIS A 101 11.54 7.62 -16.83
CA HIS A 101 12.03 6.34 -16.33
C HIS A 101 11.06 5.18 -16.60
N CYS A 102 10.07 5.34 -17.47
CA CYS A 102 9.13 4.29 -17.86
C CYS A 102 8.59 3.48 -16.67
N VAL A 103 8.08 4.17 -15.64
CA VAL A 103 7.53 3.53 -14.45
C VAL A 103 6.36 2.62 -14.83
N THR A 104 6.31 1.40 -14.28
CA THR A 104 5.25 0.43 -14.58
C THR A 104 4.19 0.34 -13.49
N ALA A 105 4.55 0.70 -12.25
CA ALA A 105 3.65 0.68 -11.11
C ALA A 105 3.95 1.82 -10.15
N MET A 106 2.91 2.41 -9.57
CA MET A 106 3.04 3.43 -8.54
C MET A 106 1.91 3.37 -7.52
N PHE A 107 2.18 3.93 -6.34
CA PHE A 107 1.18 4.19 -5.30
C PHE A 107 0.99 5.71 -5.17
N LEU A 108 -0.25 6.17 -4.99
CA LEU A 108 -0.59 7.54 -4.66
C LEU A 108 -1.51 7.52 -3.43
N THR A 109 -1.33 8.46 -2.51
CA THR A 109 -2.38 8.70 -1.50
C THR A 109 -3.63 9.21 -2.21
N THR A 110 -4.82 9.00 -1.66
CA THR A 110 -6.07 9.47 -2.29
C THR A 110 -6.01 10.96 -2.71
N PRO A 111 -5.57 11.91 -1.86
CA PRO A 111 -5.47 13.31 -2.30
C PRO A 111 -4.47 13.53 -3.44
N LEU A 112 -3.38 12.75 -3.49
CA LEU A 112 -2.39 12.85 -4.57
C LEU A 112 -2.91 12.20 -5.86
N PHE A 113 -3.75 11.16 -5.75
CA PHE A 113 -4.46 10.58 -6.88
C PHE A 113 -5.47 11.56 -7.49
N ASP A 114 -6.17 12.34 -6.65
CA ASP A 114 -7.08 13.39 -7.11
C ASP A 114 -6.30 14.47 -7.91
N LEU A 115 -5.18 14.95 -7.36
CA LEU A 115 -4.28 15.88 -8.07
C LEU A 115 -3.70 15.28 -9.36
N PHE A 116 -3.39 13.99 -9.35
CA PHE A 116 -2.93 13.28 -10.54
C PHE A 116 -4.00 13.25 -11.63
N ALA A 117 -5.25 12.94 -11.27
CA ALA A 117 -6.38 12.94 -12.20
C ALA A 117 -6.60 14.33 -12.83
N ASP A 118 -6.61 15.39 -12.01
CA ASP A 118 -6.74 16.77 -12.48
C ASP A 118 -5.59 17.17 -13.42
N PHE A 119 -4.35 16.78 -13.07
CA PHE A 119 -3.17 17.09 -13.86
C PHE A 119 -3.20 16.40 -15.23
N VAL A 120 -3.55 15.12 -15.29
CA VAL A 120 -3.57 14.38 -16.58
C VAL A 120 -4.78 14.69 -17.47
N ASP A 121 -5.86 15.23 -16.90
CA ASP A 121 -7.02 15.72 -17.67
C ASP A 121 -6.74 17.10 -18.27
N SER A 122 -6.00 17.96 -17.56
CA SER A 122 -5.67 19.32 -18.02
C SER A 122 -4.46 19.40 -18.97
N GLU A 123 -3.47 18.53 -18.82
CA GLU A 123 -2.24 18.56 -19.61
C GLU A 123 -2.29 17.64 -20.84
N VAL A 124 -1.70 18.11 -21.95
CA VAL A 124 -1.63 17.37 -23.22
C VAL A 124 -0.25 16.76 -23.43
N GLY A 125 -0.20 15.58 -24.04
CA GLY A 125 1.06 14.93 -24.43
C GLY A 125 1.75 14.10 -23.34
N ILE A 126 1.15 13.93 -22.16
CA ILE A 126 1.67 13.02 -21.13
C ILE A 126 1.59 11.57 -21.63
N ASP A 127 2.72 10.86 -21.59
CA ASP A 127 2.85 9.46 -22.00
C ASP A 127 2.94 8.50 -20.80
N LEU A 128 1.80 7.91 -20.43
CA LEU A 128 1.72 6.87 -19.40
C LEU A 128 1.59 5.46 -20.00
N SER A 129 2.05 5.23 -21.23
CA SER A 129 1.93 3.92 -21.90
C SER A 129 2.67 2.79 -21.16
N SER A 130 3.72 3.13 -20.40
CA SER A 130 4.47 2.17 -19.57
C SER A 130 3.77 1.82 -18.26
N VAL A 131 2.87 2.67 -17.75
CA VAL A 131 2.20 2.49 -16.46
C VAL A 131 1.09 1.47 -16.60
N GLU A 132 1.27 0.31 -15.97
CA GLU A 132 0.27 -0.75 -15.99
C GLU A 132 -0.77 -0.60 -14.88
N GLN A 133 -0.36 -0.05 -13.73
CA GLN A 133 -1.23 0.04 -12.56
C GLN A 133 -0.86 1.18 -11.62
N VAL A 134 -1.89 1.75 -11.00
CA VAL A 134 -1.79 2.77 -9.96
C VAL A 134 -2.63 2.31 -8.78
N ILE A 135 -2.00 2.19 -7.61
CA ILE A 135 -2.74 2.03 -6.36
C ILE A 135 -3.06 3.41 -5.80
N ALA A 136 -4.31 3.65 -5.45
CA ALA A 136 -4.74 4.78 -4.63
C ALA A 136 -5.17 4.28 -3.24
N GLY A 137 -4.80 5.00 -2.17
CA GLY A 137 -5.19 4.58 -0.82
C GLY A 137 -4.90 5.59 0.29
N GLY A 138 -5.17 5.18 1.53
CA GLY A 138 -5.00 6.02 2.72
C GLY A 138 -6.21 6.89 3.09
N ALA A 139 -7.18 7.04 2.18
CA ALA A 139 -8.51 7.60 2.48
C ALA A 139 -9.56 7.00 1.52
N ALA A 140 -10.83 7.33 1.72
CA ALA A 140 -11.91 6.90 0.83
C ALA A 140 -11.71 7.49 -0.57
N LEU A 141 -11.61 6.62 -1.58
CA LEU A 141 -11.39 7.01 -2.98
C LEU A 141 -12.69 7.51 -3.62
N ALA A 142 -12.65 8.69 -4.23
CA ALA A 142 -13.77 9.24 -4.99
C ALA A 142 -13.88 8.59 -6.37
N ARG A 143 -15.09 8.52 -6.91
CA ARG A 143 -15.36 7.88 -8.21
C ARG A 143 -14.87 8.72 -9.39
N GLU A 144 -15.07 10.04 -9.32
CA GLU A 144 -14.81 10.94 -10.44
C GLU A 144 -13.33 10.96 -10.87
N PRO A 145 -12.33 11.07 -9.95
CA PRO A 145 -10.92 11.02 -10.34
C PRO A 145 -10.53 9.70 -11.01
N VAL A 146 -11.12 8.59 -10.56
CA VAL A 146 -10.89 7.26 -11.16
C VAL A 146 -11.45 7.21 -12.58
N ASP A 147 -12.68 7.69 -12.79
CA ASP A 147 -13.31 7.74 -14.12
C ASP A 147 -12.51 8.64 -15.08
N THR A 148 -11.94 9.74 -14.58
CA THR A 148 -11.07 10.62 -15.35
C THR A 148 -9.78 9.94 -15.79
N VAL A 149 -9.05 9.27 -14.88
CA VAL A 149 -7.84 8.51 -15.22
C VAL A 149 -8.14 7.36 -16.19
N VAL A 150 -9.18 6.56 -15.94
CA VAL A 150 -9.54 5.41 -16.79
C VAL A 150 -9.99 5.86 -18.18
N ARG A 151 -10.75 6.96 -18.29
CA ARG A 151 -11.14 7.54 -19.58
C ARG A 151 -9.93 8.01 -20.38
N ARG A 152 -8.95 8.63 -19.72
CA ARG A 152 -7.74 9.16 -20.36
C ARG A 152 -6.73 8.07 -20.72
N TYR A 153 -6.63 7.03 -19.90
CA TYR A 153 -5.69 5.91 -20.05
C TYR A 153 -6.40 4.57 -19.82
N PRO A 154 -7.13 4.05 -20.82
CA PRO A 154 -7.94 2.82 -20.66
C PRO A 154 -7.13 1.55 -20.34
N HIS A 155 -5.82 1.56 -20.60
CA HIS A 155 -4.92 0.44 -20.27
C HIS A 155 -4.49 0.43 -18.79
N LEU A 156 -4.60 1.56 -18.10
CA LEU A 156 -4.10 1.74 -16.74
C LEU A 156 -5.09 1.14 -15.73
N ARG A 157 -4.61 0.20 -14.92
CA ARG A 157 -5.43 -0.41 -13.86
C ARG A 157 -5.39 0.45 -12.60
N VAL A 158 -6.51 1.08 -12.26
CA VAL A 158 -6.68 1.77 -10.97
C VAL A 158 -7.11 0.78 -9.90
N ILE A 159 -6.36 0.74 -8.81
CA ILE A 159 -6.58 -0.20 -7.70
C ILE A 159 -6.78 0.60 -6.41
N ASN A 160 -7.90 0.39 -5.73
CA ASN A 160 -8.11 0.94 -4.40
C ASN A 160 -7.44 0.02 -3.37
N GLY A 161 -6.45 0.52 -2.65
CA GLY A 161 -5.69 -0.21 -1.63
C GLY A 161 -6.08 0.20 -0.22
N TYR A 162 -6.45 -0.78 0.61
CA TYR A 162 -6.79 -0.57 2.00
C TYR A 162 -5.98 -1.48 2.93
N GLY A 163 -5.45 -0.89 4.00
CA GLY A 163 -4.83 -1.59 5.12
C GLY A 163 -4.28 -0.58 6.12
N PRO A 164 -4.47 -0.78 7.43
CA PRO A 164 -3.71 -0.05 8.44
C PRO A 164 -2.25 -0.52 8.47
N THR A 165 -1.38 0.27 9.10
CA THR A 165 0.03 -0.10 9.32
C THR A 165 0.17 -1.42 10.07
N GLU A 166 -0.75 -1.70 11.00
CA GLU A 166 -0.85 -2.95 11.74
C GLU A 166 -1.07 -4.19 10.86
N THR A 167 -1.39 -4.03 9.58
CA THR A 167 -1.57 -5.12 8.62
C THR A 167 -0.71 -4.95 7.37
N THR A 168 0.51 -4.42 7.54
CA THR A 168 1.58 -4.40 6.52
C THR A 168 1.12 -3.77 5.19
N THR A 169 0.67 -2.52 5.30
CA THR A 169 0.31 -1.61 4.19
C THR A 169 -0.99 -1.94 3.48
N PHE A 170 -1.12 -3.09 2.83
CA PHE A 170 -2.33 -3.45 2.08
C PHE A 170 -2.81 -4.86 2.41
N SER A 171 -4.06 -4.95 2.84
CA SER A 171 -4.73 -6.20 3.23
C SER A 171 -6.04 -6.44 2.50
N VAL A 172 -6.59 -5.40 1.88
CA VAL A 172 -7.80 -5.46 1.07
C VAL A 172 -7.57 -4.60 -0.17
N THR A 173 -7.92 -5.11 -1.35
CA THR A 173 -7.76 -4.36 -2.60
C THR A 173 -8.95 -4.53 -3.51
N ALA A 174 -9.36 -3.46 -4.19
CA ALA A 174 -10.33 -3.50 -5.27
C ALA A 174 -9.68 -3.09 -6.58
N LYS A 175 -9.75 -3.96 -7.60
CA LYS A 175 -9.51 -3.54 -8.98
C LYS A 175 -10.75 -2.80 -9.44
N ILE A 176 -10.63 -1.52 -9.78
CA ILE A 176 -11.77 -0.73 -10.22
C ILE A 176 -11.95 -0.96 -11.71
N SER A 177 -12.49 -2.13 -12.06
CA SER A 177 -12.60 -2.56 -13.45
C SER A 177 -13.93 -2.17 -14.10
N GLU A 178 -14.92 -1.67 -13.37
CA GLU A 178 -16.25 -1.43 -13.93
C GLU A 178 -16.97 -0.20 -13.36
N LEU A 179 -17.62 0.52 -14.28
CA LEU A 179 -18.46 1.69 -14.03
C LEU A 179 -19.79 1.25 -13.37
N GLY A 180 -19.79 0.87 -12.10
CA GLY A 180 -21.00 0.30 -11.48
C GLY A 180 -21.24 0.60 -10.00
N PHE A 181 -20.22 1.04 -9.27
CA PHE A 181 -20.35 1.27 -7.83
C PHE A 181 -20.72 2.73 -7.52
N ALA A 182 -21.68 2.91 -6.61
CA ALA A 182 -22.06 4.22 -6.07
C ALA A 182 -20.95 4.86 -5.22
N ALA A 183 -20.11 4.03 -4.59
CA ALA A 183 -18.88 4.41 -3.90
C ALA A 183 -17.79 3.38 -4.20
N VAL A 184 -16.52 3.80 -4.29
CA VAL A 184 -15.42 2.89 -4.62
C VAL A 184 -15.19 1.91 -3.45
N PRO A 185 -15.39 0.60 -3.63
CA PRO A 185 -15.21 -0.37 -2.55
C PRO A 185 -13.73 -0.52 -2.20
N ILE A 186 -13.43 -0.91 -0.95
CA ILE A 186 -12.07 -1.31 -0.56
C ILE A 186 -11.68 -2.69 -1.14
N GLY A 187 -12.66 -3.52 -1.49
CA GLY A 187 -12.48 -4.74 -2.29
C GLY A 187 -12.41 -6.03 -1.49
N GLU A 188 -11.54 -6.93 -1.94
CA GLU A 188 -11.43 -8.30 -1.45
C GLU A 188 -10.14 -8.50 -0.64
N PRO A 189 -10.11 -9.48 0.30
CA PRO A 189 -8.90 -9.79 1.06
C PRO A 189 -7.72 -10.13 0.14
N ALA A 190 -6.56 -9.58 0.49
CA ALA A 190 -5.30 -9.93 -0.15
C ALA A 190 -4.91 -11.39 0.11
N ALA A 191 -3.94 -11.90 -0.64
CA ALA A 191 -3.42 -13.25 -0.43
C ALA A 191 -3.02 -13.51 1.04
N ASN A 192 -3.35 -14.70 1.53
CA ASN A 192 -3.11 -15.15 2.91
C ASN A 192 -3.72 -14.24 4.00
N THR A 193 -4.78 -13.49 3.63
CA THR A 193 -5.50 -12.57 4.52
C THR A 193 -6.97 -12.95 4.60
N ARG A 194 -7.57 -12.76 5.77
CA ARG A 194 -9.00 -12.92 6.03
C ARG A 194 -9.54 -11.62 6.59
N VAL A 195 -10.76 -11.28 6.18
CA VAL A 195 -11.46 -10.07 6.60
C VAL A 195 -12.83 -10.45 7.10
N TYR A 196 -13.24 -9.85 8.20
CA TYR A 196 -14.54 -10.05 8.81
C TYR A 196 -15.19 -8.70 9.08
N VAL A 197 -16.51 -8.64 8.93
CA VAL A 197 -17.32 -7.53 9.40
C VAL A 197 -18.16 -8.07 10.56
N LEU A 198 -17.87 -7.60 11.77
CA LEU A 198 -18.39 -8.16 13.01
C LEU A 198 -19.30 -7.17 13.76
N ASP A 199 -20.28 -7.70 14.50
CA ASP A 199 -21.06 -6.94 15.47
C ASP A 199 -20.33 -6.79 16.82
N GLY A 200 -20.96 -6.10 17.77
CA GLY A 200 -20.42 -5.91 19.12
C GLY A 200 -20.29 -7.19 19.97
N TRP A 201 -20.74 -8.34 19.45
CA TRP A 201 -20.60 -9.66 20.07
C TRP A 201 -19.59 -10.54 19.31
N LEU A 202 -18.80 -9.95 18.40
CA LEU A 202 -17.83 -10.62 17.52
C LEU A 202 -18.46 -11.66 16.59
N ARG A 203 -19.72 -11.45 16.17
CA ARG A 203 -20.42 -12.32 15.22
C ARG A 203 -20.42 -11.68 13.82
N PRO A 204 -20.20 -12.46 12.75
CA PRO A 204 -20.33 -11.94 11.39
C PRO A 204 -21.70 -11.34 11.15
N VAL A 205 -21.74 -10.12 10.61
CA VAL A 205 -23.00 -9.47 10.22
C VAL A 205 -23.47 -9.95 8.84
N PRO A 206 -24.78 -9.90 8.55
CA PRO A 206 -25.30 -10.17 7.21
C PRO A 206 -24.78 -9.17 6.16
N VAL A 207 -24.79 -9.58 4.89
CA VAL A 207 -24.43 -8.70 3.76
C VAL A 207 -25.31 -7.44 3.76
N GLY A 208 -24.67 -6.27 3.62
CA GLY A 208 -25.32 -4.97 3.61
C GLY A 208 -25.55 -4.35 5.00
N VAL A 209 -25.26 -5.07 6.08
CA VAL A 209 -25.34 -4.56 7.45
C VAL A 209 -23.98 -4.00 7.88
N GLY A 210 -23.96 -2.81 8.48
CA GLY A 210 -22.74 -2.21 9.01
C GLY A 210 -22.21 -2.95 10.24
N GLY A 211 -20.89 -3.06 10.34
CA GLY A 211 -20.17 -3.62 11.48
C GLY A 211 -18.72 -3.16 11.51
N GLU A 212 -17.95 -3.66 12.46
CA GLU A 212 -16.53 -3.33 12.61
C GLU A 212 -15.66 -4.31 11.80
N LEU A 213 -14.63 -3.78 11.14
CA LEU A 213 -13.75 -4.55 10.27
C LEU A 213 -12.60 -5.19 11.06
N TYR A 214 -12.45 -6.50 10.97
CA TYR A 214 -11.36 -7.27 11.57
C TYR A 214 -10.53 -7.95 10.49
N ILE A 215 -9.21 -7.88 10.61
CA ILE A 215 -8.27 -8.44 9.65
C ILE A 215 -7.41 -9.50 10.35
N ALA A 216 -7.24 -10.65 9.71
CA ALA A 216 -6.44 -11.76 10.20
C ALA A 216 -5.55 -12.33 9.10
N GLY A 217 -4.46 -13.02 9.47
CA GLY A 217 -3.59 -13.74 8.52
C GLY A 217 -2.19 -13.15 8.44
N GLU A 218 -1.49 -13.46 7.34
CA GLU A 218 -0.04 -13.22 7.18
C GLU A 218 0.32 -11.74 7.01
N GLN A 219 -0.65 -10.85 6.81
CA GLN A 219 -0.43 -9.41 6.78
C GLN A 219 -0.36 -8.79 8.20
N VAL A 220 -0.88 -9.46 9.23
CA VAL A 220 -0.97 -8.91 10.59
C VAL A 220 0.42 -8.78 11.23
N ALA A 221 0.74 -7.59 11.69
CA ALA A 221 1.98 -7.27 12.39
C ALA A 221 2.07 -8.03 13.73
N ARG A 222 3.27 -8.15 14.29
CA ARG A 222 3.46 -8.77 15.62
C ARG A 222 2.72 -8.01 16.73
N GLY A 223 2.47 -6.72 16.52
CA GLY A 223 1.87 -5.81 17.49
C GLY A 223 2.70 -4.56 17.69
N TYR A 224 2.57 -3.93 18.85
CA TYR A 224 3.28 -2.69 19.17
C TYR A 224 4.52 -2.94 20.01
N ALA A 225 5.67 -2.44 19.55
CA ALA A 225 6.96 -2.63 20.20
C ALA A 225 6.97 -2.13 21.65
N GLY A 226 7.30 -3.02 22.59
CA GLY A 226 7.35 -2.70 24.02
C GLY A 226 6.00 -2.30 24.63
N ARG A 227 4.88 -2.70 24.01
CA ARG A 227 3.52 -2.29 24.42
C ARG A 227 2.56 -3.49 24.39
N ALA A 228 2.85 -4.52 25.18
CA ALA A 228 2.06 -5.75 25.25
C ALA A 228 0.57 -5.50 25.59
N GLY A 229 0.29 -4.63 26.56
CA GLY A 229 -1.10 -4.30 26.94
C GLY A 229 -1.89 -3.61 25.80
N LEU A 230 -1.25 -2.72 25.04
CA LEU A 230 -1.89 -2.09 23.87
C LEU A 230 -2.09 -3.12 22.75
N THR A 231 -1.15 -4.03 22.58
CA THR A 231 -1.23 -5.11 21.57
C THR A 231 -2.38 -6.06 21.87
N ALA A 232 -2.56 -6.45 23.13
CA ALA A 232 -3.63 -7.35 23.54
C ALA A 232 -5.03 -6.71 23.53
N GLY A 233 -5.13 -5.37 23.43
CA GLY A 233 -6.38 -4.62 23.37
C GLY A 233 -6.76 -4.16 21.96
N ARG A 234 -6.15 -4.73 20.92
CA ARG A 234 -6.50 -4.54 19.51
C ARG A 234 -7.05 -5.81 18.90
#